data_AF-A0A377UX91-F1
#
_entry.id   AF-A0A377UX91-F1
#
_cell.length_a   1.000
_cell.length_b   1.000
_cell.length_c   1.000
_cell.angle_alpha   90.00
_cell.angle_beta   90.00
_cell.angle_gamma   90.00
#
_symmetry.space_group_name_H-M   'P 1'
#
loop_
_entity.id
_entity.type
_entity.pdbx_description
1 polymer ?
#
loop_
_entity_poly.entity_id
_entity_poly.type
_entity_poly.pdbx_seq_one_letter_code
_entity_poly.pdbx_strand_id
1 'polypeptide(L)'
;MLGMHGTYEANMTMHHSDVIFAVGVRFDDRTTNNLAKYCPNATVLHIDIDPTSISKTVPADVPIVGDARLVLEQMLELLEQEEAQQPLDDIRDWWQQIEQWRARHCLRYDDQSDKIKPQAVIETIWRLTQGDAYVTSDVGQHQMFAALYYPSINRGAGLTPVVSAPWALAYRLRWGSKWLCRTKWWSA
;
A
#
# COMPACT_ATOMS: atom_id res chain seq x y z
N MET A 1 4.84 -1.72 5.70
CA MET A 1 3.46 -1.61 6.22
C MET A 1 3.10 -0.12 6.32
N LEU A 2 1.89 0.30 5.95
CA LEU A 2 1.39 1.69 6.09
C LEU A 2 0.64 1.86 7.41
N GLY A 3 0.65 3.06 7.99
CA GLY A 3 -0.24 3.45 9.11
C GLY A 3 0.49 3.84 10.39
N MET A 4 -0.23 3.82 11.52
CA MET A 4 0.25 4.30 12.83
C MET A 4 1.53 3.59 13.32
N HIS A 5 1.68 2.30 13.02
CA HIS A 5 2.90 1.52 13.26
C HIS A 5 3.61 1.15 11.95
N GLY A 6 3.30 1.86 10.86
CA GLY A 6 3.88 1.65 9.55
C GLY A 6 5.34 2.07 9.47
N THR A 7 5.97 1.70 8.37
CA THR A 7 7.33 2.12 8.08
C THR A 7 7.36 3.58 7.63
N TYR A 8 8.47 4.25 7.91
CA TYR A 8 8.64 5.67 7.61
C TYR A 8 8.48 5.91 6.11
N GLU A 9 9.15 5.10 5.29
CA GLU A 9 9.06 5.19 3.83
C GLU A 9 7.65 4.93 3.31
N ALA A 10 6.88 4.00 3.89
CA ALA A 10 5.50 3.76 3.45
C ALA A 10 4.59 4.98 3.73
N ASN A 11 4.68 5.53 4.94
CA ASN A 11 3.90 6.71 5.32
C ASN A 11 4.30 7.95 4.51
N MET A 12 5.60 8.15 4.24
CA MET A 12 6.07 9.26 3.42
C MET A 12 5.68 9.09 1.95
N THR A 13 5.75 7.88 1.40
CA THR A 13 5.31 7.56 0.03
C THR A 13 3.84 7.92 -0.14
N MET A 14 3.01 7.50 0.83
CA MET A 14 1.57 7.81 0.83
C MET A 14 1.30 9.32 0.97
N HIS A 15 2.02 10.02 1.86
CA HIS A 15 1.83 11.46 2.03
C HIS A 15 2.22 12.28 0.78
N HIS A 16 3.24 11.86 0.05
CA HIS A 16 3.80 12.61 -1.09
C HIS A 16 3.37 12.10 -2.48
N SER A 17 2.50 11.09 -2.54
CA SER A 17 1.95 10.61 -3.81
C SER A 17 1.02 11.64 -4.45
N ASP A 18 1.01 11.67 -5.78
CA ASP A 18 0.01 12.40 -6.57
C ASP A 18 -1.10 11.47 -7.10
N VAL A 19 -0.93 10.15 -7.00
CA VAL A 19 -1.95 9.15 -7.32
C VAL A 19 -1.94 8.03 -6.28
N ILE A 20 -3.12 7.68 -5.78
CA ILE A 20 -3.33 6.52 -4.92
C ILE A 20 -4.11 5.48 -5.69
N PHE A 21 -3.52 4.30 -5.82
CA PHE A 21 -4.19 3.14 -6.35
C PHE A 21 -4.64 2.23 -5.21
N ALA A 22 -5.89 2.43 -4.80
CA ALA A 22 -6.52 1.76 -3.67
C ALA A 22 -7.35 0.57 -4.17
N VAL A 23 -6.85 -0.65 -3.93
CA VAL A 23 -7.49 -1.90 -4.40
C VAL A 23 -7.94 -2.75 -3.21
N GLY A 24 -9.25 -2.91 -3.04
CA GLY A 24 -9.83 -3.72 -1.96
C GLY A 24 -9.48 -3.20 -0.56
N VAL A 25 -9.27 -1.89 -0.43
CA VAL A 25 -8.87 -1.25 0.82
C VAL A 25 -10.02 -0.48 1.44
N ARG A 26 -10.09 -0.57 2.77
CA ARG A 26 -10.88 0.35 3.58
C ARG A 26 -9.94 1.34 4.23
N PHE A 27 -10.09 2.62 3.90
CA PHE A 27 -9.35 3.69 4.57
C PHE A 27 -9.84 3.81 6.02
N ASP A 28 -9.14 3.13 6.93
CA ASP A 28 -9.43 3.14 8.36
C ASP A 28 -8.63 4.22 9.11
N ASP A 29 -9.02 4.50 10.34
CA ASP A 29 -8.38 5.53 11.18
C ASP A 29 -6.94 5.16 11.59
N ARG A 30 -6.60 3.87 11.67
CA ARG A 30 -5.24 3.41 12.01
C ARG A 30 -4.25 3.59 10.87
N THR A 31 -4.74 3.67 9.64
CA THR A 31 -3.91 4.02 8.47
C THR A 31 -3.90 5.52 8.18
N THR A 32 -5.05 6.18 8.31
CA THR A 32 -5.18 7.59 7.91
C THR A 32 -4.70 8.57 8.97
N ASN A 33 -4.94 8.30 10.26
CA ASN A 33 -4.64 9.13 11.42
C ASN A 33 -5.22 10.57 11.34
N ASN A 34 -4.66 11.42 10.49
CA ASN A 34 -5.15 12.78 10.23
C ASN A 34 -5.53 12.94 8.75
N LEU A 35 -6.83 12.88 8.46
CA LEU A 35 -7.39 12.96 7.11
C LEU A 35 -6.98 14.23 6.36
N ALA A 36 -6.87 15.38 7.04
CA ALA A 36 -6.47 16.63 6.39
C ALA A 36 -5.01 16.61 5.90
N LYS A 37 -4.19 15.70 6.44
CA LYS A 37 -2.79 15.49 6.03
C LYS A 37 -2.61 14.19 5.26
N TYR A 38 -3.68 13.42 5.06
CA TYR A 38 -3.62 12.15 4.38
C TYR A 38 -3.67 12.41 2.88
N CYS A 39 -2.50 12.35 2.24
CA CYS A 39 -2.36 12.42 0.78
C CYS A 39 -2.96 13.70 0.17
N PRO A 40 -2.54 14.90 0.62
CA PRO A 40 -3.25 16.15 0.39
C PRO A 40 -3.40 16.55 -1.09
N ASN A 41 -2.58 15.99 -1.98
CA ASN A 41 -2.56 16.34 -3.41
C ASN A 41 -2.82 15.13 -4.32
N ALA A 42 -3.25 14.00 -3.77
CA ALA A 42 -3.37 12.76 -4.53
C ALA A 42 -4.74 12.63 -5.22
N THR A 43 -4.73 12.17 -6.47
CA THR A 43 -5.91 11.61 -7.12
C THR A 43 -6.13 10.19 -6.62
N VAL A 44 -7.31 9.90 -6.07
CA VAL A 44 -7.64 8.62 -5.45
C VAL A 44 -8.48 7.76 -6.40
N LEU A 45 -7.87 6.68 -6.89
CA LEU A 45 -8.54 5.61 -7.63
C LEU A 45 -8.88 4.49 -6.65
N HIS A 46 -10.16 4.25 -6.38
CA HIS A 46 -10.62 3.31 -5.35
C HIS A 46 -11.48 2.20 -5.96
N ILE A 47 -10.95 0.98 -5.97
CA ILE A 47 -11.62 -0.24 -6.39
C ILE A 47 -12.09 -0.99 -5.14
N ASP A 48 -13.39 -1.20 -4.99
CA ASP A 48 -13.96 -2.04 -3.94
C ASP A 48 -15.21 -2.79 -4.43
N ILE A 49 -15.44 -4.00 -3.94
CA ILE A 49 -16.65 -4.76 -4.27
C ILE A 49 -17.88 -4.22 -3.50
N ASP A 50 -17.63 -3.59 -2.35
CA ASP A 50 -18.65 -2.99 -1.51
C ASP A 50 -18.74 -1.47 -1.79
N PRO A 51 -19.81 -1.00 -2.46
CA PRO A 51 -19.97 0.42 -2.78
C PRO A 51 -20.05 1.30 -1.53
N THR A 52 -20.41 0.75 -0.36
CA THR A 52 -20.48 1.51 0.90
C THR A 52 -19.12 1.80 1.52
N SER A 53 -18.08 1.10 1.07
CA SER A 53 -16.70 1.32 1.51
C SER A 53 -16.01 2.44 0.70
N ILE A 54 -16.46 2.71 -0.53
CA ILE A 54 -15.93 3.77 -1.40
C ILE A 54 -16.35 5.15 -0.90
N SER A 55 -15.40 6.10 -0.87
CA SER A 55 -15.63 7.48 -0.42
C SER A 55 -16.17 7.63 1.01
N LYS A 56 -16.13 6.57 1.83
CA LYS A 56 -16.61 6.58 3.21
C LYS A 56 -15.75 7.45 4.12
N THR A 57 -14.42 7.33 3.97
CA THR A 57 -13.43 8.02 4.81
C THR A 57 -12.58 8.99 3.99
N VAL A 58 -12.04 8.51 2.86
CA VAL A 58 -11.25 9.30 1.92
C VAL A 58 -12.06 9.40 0.62
N PRO A 59 -12.39 10.61 0.12
CA PRO A 59 -13.09 10.77 -1.14
C PRO A 59 -12.31 10.15 -2.30
N ALA A 60 -12.96 9.31 -3.10
CA ALA A 60 -12.40 8.76 -4.33
C ALA A 60 -12.72 9.70 -5.50
N ASP A 61 -11.70 10.09 -6.26
CA ASP A 61 -11.86 10.82 -7.52
C ASP A 61 -12.33 9.90 -8.64
N VAL A 62 -11.85 8.65 -8.63
CA VAL A 62 -12.23 7.62 -9.59
C VAL A 62 -12.71 6.38 -8.81
N PRO A 63 -14.03 6.28 -8.54
CA PRO A 63 -14.60 5.12 -7.86
C PRO A 63 -14.91 3.99 -8.86
N ILE A 64 -14.50 2.76 -8.54
CA ILE A 64 -14.81 1.57 -9.32
C ILE A 64 -15.43 0.51 -8.39
N VAL A 65 -16.69 0.18 -8.63
CA VAL A 65 -17.38 -0.88 -7.90
C VAL A 65 -17.23 -2.19 -8.67
N GLY A 66 -16.53 -3.17 -8.10
CA GLY A 66 -16.34 -4.45 -8.77
C GLY A 66 -15.39 -5.39 -8.04
N ASP A 67 -15.34 -6.63 -8.52
CA ASP A 67 -14.35 -7.61 -8.08
C ASP A 67 -12.95 -7.13 -8.50
N ALA A 68 -12.05 -6.98 -7.51
CA ALA A 68 -10.72 -6.43 -7.73
C ALA A 68 -9.91 -7.23 -8.76
N ARG A 69 -10.07 -8.56 -8.80
CA ARG A 69 -9.34 -9.40 -9.77
C ARG A 69 -9.82 -9.10 -11.19
N LEU A 70 -11.12 -9.06 -11.42
CA LEU A 70 -11.69 -8.77 -12.74
C LEU A 70 -11.33 -7.36 -13.22
N VAL A 71 -11.39 -6.37 -12.33
CA VAL A 71 -11.03 -4.99 -12.67
C VAL A 71 -9.54 -4.89 -13.04
N LEU A 72 -8.66 -5.54 -12.27
CA LEU A 72 -7.22 -5.54 -12.57
C LEU A 72 -6.90 -6.29 -13.87
N GLU A 73 -7.55 -7.42 -14.14
CA GLU A 73 -7.42 -8.15 -15.41
C GLU A 73 -7.76 -7.24 -16.59
N GLN A 74 -8.90 -6.53 -16.54
CA GLN A 74 -9.30 -5.58 -17.58
C GLN A 74 -8.32 -4.40 -17.72
N MET A 75 -7.82 -3.87 -16.61
CA MET A 75 -6.81 -2.80 -16.65
C MET A 75 -5.51 -3.25 -17.32
N LEU A 76 -5.07 -4.48 -17.05
CA LEU A 76 -3.89 -5.06 -17.69
C LEU A 76 -4.10 -5.27 -19.19
N GLU A 77 -5.26 -5.78 -19.60
CA GLU A 77 -5.61 -5.93 -21.02
C GLU A 77 -5.59 -4.58 -21.77
N LEU A 78 -6.06 -3.51 -21.13
CA LEU A 78 -6.01 -2.16 -21.70
C LEU A 78 -4.58 -1.63 -21.78
N LEU A 79 -3.75 -1.89 -20.75
CA LEU A 79 -2.34 -1.50 -20.75
C LEU A 79 -1.53 -2.21 -21.84
N GLU A 80 -1.85 -3.46 -22.17
CA GLU A 80 -1.21 -4.20 -23.27
C GLU A 80 -1.53 -3.62 -24.66
N GLN A 81 -2.65 -2.91 -24.79
CA GLN A 81 -3.08 -2.27 -26.04
C GLN A 81 -2.47 -0.87 -26.22
N GLU A 82 -1.93 -0.27 -25.16
CA GLU A 82 -1.30 1.03 -25.19
C GLU A 82 0.15 0.92 -25.71
N GLU A 83 0.49 1.69 -26.74
CA GLU A 83 1.87 1.83 -27.22
C GLU A 83 2.70 2.78 -26.33
N ALA A 84 2.04 3.49 -25.40
CA ALA A 84 2.66 4.48 -24.54
C ALA A 84 3.57 3.82 -23.50
N GLN A 85 4.88 3.88 -23.73
CA GLN A 85 5.86 3.58 -22.68
C GLN A 85 6.10 4.83 -21.85
N GLN A 86 5.87 4.73 -20.54
CA GLN A 86 6.36 5.73 -19.60
C GLN A 86 7.89 5.57 -19.48
N PRO A 87 8.69 6.57 -19.88
CA PRO A 87 10.14 6.52 -19.67
C PRO A 87 10.44 6.33 -18.19
N LEU A 88 11.31 5.37 -17.85
CA LEU A 88 11.73 5.15 -16.46
C LEU A 88 12.37 6.41 -15.85
N ASP A 89 12.96 7.27 -16.66
CA ASP A 89 13.50 8.56 -16.25
C ASP A 89 12.41 9.49 -15.66
N ASP A 90 11.16 9.37 -16.09
CA ASP A 90 10.06 10.22 -15.59
C ASP A 90 9.66 9.91 -14.14
N ILE A 91 10.00 8.72 -13.64
CA ILE A 91 9.76 8.30 -12.25
C ILE A 91 11.04 8.17 -11.43
N ARG A 92 12.20 8.50 -12.02
CA ARG A 92 13.50 8.33 -11.39
C ARG A 92 13.64 9.14 -10.11
N ASP A 93 13.23 10.41 -10.14
CA ASP A 93 13.27 11.30 -8.98
C ASP A 93 12.39 10.78 -7.84
N TRP A 94 11.25 10.15 -8.19
CA TRP A 94 10.36 9.55 -7.21
C TRP A 94 11.01 8.36 -6.51
N TRP A 95 11.62 7.45 -7.28
CA TRP A 95 12.37 6.34 -6.71
C TRP A 95 13.54 6.80 -5.85
N GLN A 96 14.29 7.81 -6.28
CA GLN A 96 15.37 8.38 -5.46
C GLN A 96 14.84 8.94 -4.13
N GLN A 97 13.69 9.60 -4.15
CA GLN A 97 13.06 10.11 -2.93
C GLN A 97 12.63 8.96 -1.99
N ILE A 98 12.06 7.88 -2.52
CA ILE A 98 11.72 6.69 -1.74
C ILE A 98 12.97 6.07 -1.11
N GLU A 99 14.07 5.96 -1.87
CA GLU A 99 15.32 5.40 -1.35
C GLU A 99 15.92 6.26 -0.24
N GLN A 100 15.78 7.60 -0.30
CA GLN A 100 16.19 8.48 0.80
C GLN A 100 15.39 8.21 2.08
N TRP A 101 14.11 7.86 1.97
CA TRP A 101 13.31 7.49 3.14
C TRP A 101 13.67 6.09 3.67
N ARG A 102 13.91 5.12 2.77
CA ARG A 102 14.38 3.78 3.13
C ARG A 102 15.74 3.80 3.84
N ALA A 103 16.65 4.69 3.41
CA ALA A 103 17.98 4.86 4.01
C ALA A 103 17.95 5.29 5.48
N ARG A 104 16.80 5.71 6.02
CA ARG A 104 16.65 5.96 7.45
C ARG A 104 16.66 4.70 8.29
N HIS A 105 16.42 3.53 7.68
CA HIS A 105 16.34 2.25 8.36
C HIS A 105 15.45 2.33 9.62
N CYS A 106 14.20 2.78 9.47
CA CYS A 106 13.32 3.11 10.60
C CYS A 106 12.97 1.92 11.50
N LEU A 107 13.19 0.69 11.01
CA LEU A 107 13.02 -0.55 11.78
C LEU A 107 14.32 -1.02 12.47
N ARG A 108 15.41 -0.25 12.39
CA ARG A 108 16.64 -0.61 13.08
C ARG A 108 16.40 -0.61 14.59
N TYR A 109 16.81 -1.69 15.24
CA TYR A 109 16.82 -1.83 16.69
C TYR A 109 18.24 -2.14 17.16
N ASP A 110 18.46 -2.00 18.47
CA ASP A 110 19.74 -2.32 19.12
C ASP A 110 19.92 -3.84 19.20
N ASP A 111 20.88 -4.36 18.45
CA ASP A 111 21.22 -5.79 18.36
C ASP A 111 22.45 -6.18 19.20
N GLN A 112 23.06 -5.22 19.91
CA GLN A 112 24.26 -5.43 20.73
C GLN A 112 23.95 -5.63 22.22
N SER A 113 22.68 -5.60 22.59
CA SER A 113 22.24 -5.79 23.98
C SER A 113 22.36 -7.24 24.42
N ASP A 114 22.78 -7.46 25.67
CA ASP A 114 22.75 -8.77 26.32
C ASP A 114 21.32 -9.32 26.52
N LYS A 115 20.29 -8.51 26.28
CA LYS A 115 18.88 -8.91 26.38
C LYS A 115 18.33 -9.29 25.01
N ILE A 116 17.58 -10.38 24.97
CA ILE A 116 16.83 -10.81 23.79
C ILE A 116 15.82 -9.71 23.41
N LYS A 117 15.97 -9.18 22.20
CA LYS A 117 15.02 -8.24 21.61
C LYS A 117 13.89 -9.01 20.93
N PRO A 118 12.61 -8.61 21.12
CA PRO A 118 11.50 -9.29 20.49
C PRO A 118 11.57 -9.24 18.95
N GLN A 119 12.11 -8.16 18.38
CA GLN A 119 12.36 -8.04 16.93
C GLN A 119 13.29 -9.17 16.42
N ALA A 120 14.40 -9.39 17.13
CA ALA A 120 15.38 -10.43 16.79
C ALA A 120 14.78 -11.84 16.86
N VAL A 121 13.84 -12.09 17.78
CA VAL A 121 13.13 -13.37 17.86
C VAL A 121 12.31 -13.60 16.60
N ILE A 122 11.51 -12.61 16.17
CA ILE A 122 10.69 -12.73 14.95
C ILE A 122 11.55 -12.89 13.70
N GLU A 123 12.62 -12.11 13.56
CA GLU A 123 13.55 -12.26 12.43
C GLU A 123 14.23 -13.63 12.42
N THR A 124 14.55 -14.19 13.60
CA THR A 124 15.12 -15.53 13.70
C THR A 124 14.12 -16.58 13.26
N ILE A 125 12.86 -16.48 13.69
CA ILE A 125 11.78 -17.37 13.22
C ILE A 125 11.67 -17.26 11.71
N TRP A 126 11.58 -16.05 11.16
CA TRP A 126 11.52 -15.83 9.71
C TRP A 126 12.70 -16.45 8.95
N ARG A 127 13.93 -16.30 9.44
CA ARG A 127 15.13 -16.90 8.83
C ARG A 127 15.06 -18.43 8.84
N LEU A 128 14.61 -19.02 9.95
CA LEU A 128 14.52 -20.47 10.11
C LEU A 128 13.39 -21.08 9.30
N THR A 129 12.27 -20.38 9.15
CA THR A 129 11.11 -20.82 8.37
C THR A 129 11.20 -20.42 6.91
N GLN A 130 12.19 -19.59 6.54
CA GLN A 130 12.33 -18.98 5.22
C GLN A 130 11.05 -18.24 4.78
N GLY A 131 10.32 -17.67 5.73
CA GLY A 131 9.04 -16.99 5.49
C GLY A 131 7.86 -17.92 5.18
N ASP A 132 8.02 -19.24 5.24
CA ASP A 132 7.00 -20.24 4.83
C ASP A 132 6.12 -20.75 5.99
N ALA A 133 6.25 -20.17 7.18
CA ALA A 133 5.36 -20.51 8.29
C ALA A 133 4.09 -19.67 8.32
N TYR A 134 2.99 -20.31 8.71
CA TYR A 134 1.77 -19.63 9.15
C TYR A 134 2.01 -18.98 10.52
N VAL A 135 1.84 -17.66 10.59
CA VAL A 135 2.06 -16.88 11.81
C VAL A 135 0.73 -16.31 12.32
N THR A 136 0.43 -16.56 13.58
CA THR A 136 -0.71 -15.98 14.30
C THR A 136 -0.21 -15.25 15.54
N SER A 137 -0.93 -14.21 15.95
CA SER A 137 -0.57 -13.41 17.13
C SER A 137 -1.82 -12.92 17.84
N ASP A 138 -1.75 -12.81 19.16
CA ASP A 138 -2.72 -12.01 19.94
C ASP A 138 -2.54 -10.50 19.66
N VAL A 139 -3.35 -9.64 20.27
CA VAL A 139 -3.27 -8.18 20.13
C VAL A 139 -2.26 -7.59 21.12
N GLY A 140 -1.31 -6.80 20.63
CA GLY A 140 -0.31 -6.13 21.47
C GLY A 140 0.92 -5.69 20.69
N GLN A 141 1.98 -5.30 21.40
CA GLN A 141 3.25 -4.90 20.75
C GLN A 141 3.86 -6.05 19.93
N HIS A 142 3.72 -7.29 20.42
CA HIS A 142 4.18 -8.49 19.70
C HIS A 142 3.50 -8.68 18.35
N GLN A 143 2.24 -8.26 18.21
CA GLN A 143 1.54 -8.24 16.93
C GLN A 143 2.24 -7.33 15.91
N MET A 144 2.64 -6.13 16.35
CA MET A 144 3.34 -5.19 15.48
C MET A 144 4.75 -5.69 15.14
N PHE A 145 5.44 -6.35 16.07
CA PHE A 145 6.73 -6.98 15.77
C PHE A 145 6.57 -8.11 14.75
N ALA A 146 5.56 -8.97 14.88
CA ALA A 146 5.27 -9.98 13.87
C ALA A 146 5.00 -9.35 12.50
N ALA A 147 4.17 -8.29 12.43
CA ALA A 147 3.84 -7.61 11.19
C ALA A 147 5.03 -6.90 10.51
N LEU A 148 5.95 -6.33 11.30
CA LEU A 148 7.06 -5.53 10.79
C LEU A 148 8.32 -6.34 10.48
N TYR A 149 8.56 -7.44 11.22
CA TYR A 149 9.82 -8.20 11.17
C TYR A 149 9.66 -9.63 10.63
N TYR A 150 8.45 -10.03 10.22
CA TYR A 150 8.20 -11.26 9.47
C TYR A 150 7.69 -10.93 8.05
N PRO A 151 8.58 -10.61 7.09
CA PRO A 151 8.18 -10.35 5.71
C PRO A 151 7.53 -11.58 5.07
N SER A 152 6.35 -11.42 4.46
CA SER A 152 5.77 -12.50 3.65
C SER A 152 6.61 -12.69 2.38
N ILE A 153 7.10 -13.92 2.17
CA ILE A 153 7.67 -14.31 0.87
C ILE A 153 6.51 -14.79 0.00
N ASN A 154 6.37 -14.15 -1.14
CA ASN A 154 5.30 -14.32 -2.10
C ASN A 154 5.22 -15.78 -2.62
N ARG A 155 4.24 -16.59 -2.17
CA ARG A 155 3.61 -17.71 -2.91
C ARG A 155 2.25 -18.06 -2.31
N GLY A 156 1.14 -17.62 -2.92
CA GLY A 156 -0.17 -18.32 -2.93
C GLY A 156 -0.79 -18.85 -1.62
N ALA A 157 -0.29 -18.49 -0.44
CA ALA A 157 -0.77 -18.98 0.84
C ALA A 157 -1.69 -17.92 1.45
N GLY A 158 -2.99 -18.22 1.39
CA GLY A 158 -4.00 -17.46 2.10
C GLY A 158 -3.72 -17.42 3.61
N LEU A 159 -4.06 -16.26 4.18
CA LEU A 159 -4.23 -15.96 5.60
C LEU A 159 -2.97 -15.80 6.46
N THR A 160 -2.49 -14.56 6.54
CA THR A 160 -2.05 -13.99 7.82
C THR A 160 -3.16 -13.10 8.37
N PRO A 161 -3.88 -13.49 9.45
CA PRO A 161 -4.74 -12.57 10.18
C PRO A 161 -3.85 -11.66 11.04
N VAL A 162 -3.11 -10.77 10.38
CA VAL A 162 -2.55 -9.57 11.02
C VAL A 162 -3.53 -8.48 10.62
N VAL A 163 -4.51 -8.23 11.50
CA VAL A 163 -5.51 -7.15 11.48
C VAL A 163 -5.35 -6.22 10.27
N SER A 164 -6.12 -6.50 9.22
CA SER A 164 -6.47 -5.60 8.12
C SER A 164 -5.48 -4.44 7.93
N ALA A 165 -4.31 -4.69 7.36
CA ALA A 165 -3.54 -3.63 6.74
C ALA A 165 -4.12 -3.45 5.33
N PRO A 166 -4.83 -2.35 5.03
CA PRO A 166 -5.23 -2.04 3.67
C PRO A 166 -3.98 -1.82 2.82
N TRP A 167 -3.78 -2.65 1.80
CA TRP A 167 -2.71 -2.51 0.83
C TRP A 167 -3.10 -1.41 -0.17
N ALA A 168 -2.93 -0.14 0.21
CA ALA A 168 -2.98 0.97 -0.74
C ALA A 168 -1.60 1.11 -1.38
N LEU A 169 -1.53 1.03 -2.71
CA LEU A 169 -0.29 1.21 -3.45
C LEU A 169 -0.23 2.68 -3.91
N ALA A 170 0.73 3.42 -3.39
CA ALA A 170 0.90 4.84 -3.66
C ALA A 170 1.93 5.05 -4.77
N TYR A 171 1.58 5.81 -5.80
CA TYR A 171 2.45 6.10 -6.94
C TYR A 171 2.58 7.61 -7.15
N ARG A 172 3.69 8.03 -7.81
CA ARG A 172 3.85 9.38 -8.33
C ARG A 172 3.88 9.33 -9.86
N LEU A 173 2.81 9.77 -10.51
CA LEU A 173 2.64 9.79 -11.96
C LEU A 173 2.66 11.23 -12.49
N ARG A 174 3.63 11.53 -13.34
CA ARG A 174 3.67 12.80 -14.08
C ARG A 174 2.69 12.73 -15.25
N TRP A 175 1.43 13.08 -15.02
CA TRP A 175 0.44 13.16 -16.09
C TRP A 175 0.69 14.38 -16.99
N GLY A 176 0.91 14.13 -18.28
CA GLY A 176 0.74 15.14 -19.32
C GLY A 176 -0.73 15.55 -19.38
N SER A 177 -1.00 16.85 -19.40
CA SER A 177 -2.36 17.42 -19.36
C SER A 177 -3.17 16.99 -20.58
N LYS A 178 -3.98 15.92 -20.46
CA LYS A 178 -5.17 15.62 -21.27
C LYS A 178 -5.90 14.37 -20.75
N TRP A 179 -6.73 14.56 -19.74
CA TRP A 179 -7.91 13.71 -19.53
C TRP A 179 -9.14 14.58 -19.68
N LEU A 180 -9.67 14.63 -20.91
CA LEU A 180 -11.00 15.19 -21.15
C LEU A 180 -11.98 14.03 -21.07
N CYS A 181 -12.62 13.87 -19.90
CA CYS A 181 -13.75 12.96 -19.74
C CYS A 181 -14.87 13.44 -20.66
N ARG A 182 -15.04 12.80 -21.83
CA ARG A 182 -16.22 12.97 -22.67
C ARG A 182 -17.32 12.07 -22.12
N THR A 183 -18.12 12.60 -21.21
CA THR A 183 -19.43 12.05 -20.87
C THR A 183 -20.34 12.15 -22.11
N LYS A 184 -20.50 11.04 -22.83
CA LYS A 184 -21.64 10.86 -23.73
C LYS A 184 -22.77 10.18 -22.97
N TRP A 185 -23.73 11.02 -22.61
CA TRP A 185 -25.13 10.66 -22.34
C TRP A 185 -25.65 9.64 -23.34
N TRP A 186 -26.31 8.60 -22.86
CA TRP A 186 -27.40 7.95 -23.59
C TRP A 186 -28.54 7.66 -22.62
N SER A 187 -29.64 8.38 -22.83
CA SER A 187 -30.97 8.04 -22.33
C SER A 187 -31.59 7.01 -23.29
N ALA A 188 -32.10 5.91 -22.74
CA ALA A 188 -33.30 5.21 -23.19
C ALA A 188 -33.77 4.31 -22.04
#